data_AF-A0A2V7PWH1-F1
#
_entry.id   AF-A0A2V7PWH1-F1
#
_cell.length_a   1.000
_cell.length_b   1.000
_cell.length_c   1.000
_cell.angle_alpha   90.00
_cell.angle_beta   90.00
_cell.angle_gamma   90.00
#
_symmetry.space_group_name_H-M   'P 1'
#
loop_
_entity.id
_entity.type
_entity.pdbx_description
1 polymer ?
#
loop_
_entity_poly.entity_id
_entity_poly.type
_entity_poly.pdbx_seq_one_letter_code
_entity_poly.pdbx_strand_id
1 'polypeptide(L)'
;MTLPAAPEPFLPEVVGRAMDRAAGGRPIPGNRVTVLFDGPEVYPAMLDRIAAARRWIHLDNYIIRSDATGLRFAEALIERARAGIPVRVQTDWLGSLTTRRSFWRRLRAAGASVRAFNPPRLIRLRQNLIRDHRKLLVVDGETAVAGGLCLGNEWAGAPAAGRQPWRDTGVAIDGPAAAALDRAFAAVWRLTGPPLEETELPAEAPMRGESALRVVAGEPGGVRAFRATELLLAGAAERIWITDAYFVAPRGIYQALLDAAREGIDVRVLAPGKSDLPRVQRLTRVDYYELLRAGVRIFEWRGPMLHAKTIVVDGRWIRVGSSNLNVSSLLANYEIDILADDPGLGQVMEAQFRRDIDRSVEVRLREPAEGRRHRRVLEALTPAPEADAPSHHPSLRERRRRAVVTLRAVLSTSRRGLLLQAAVGLGLVGALFLLVPRVMAAVCAALSLWLAAAAWAESARRRRD
;
A
#
# COMPACT_ATOMS: atom_id res chain seq x y z
N MET A 1 37.63 -26.89 28.52
CA MET A 1 36.22 -26.54 28.71
C MET A 1 35.60 -26.38 27.33
N THR A 2 35.09 -27.48 26.77
CA THR A 2 34.42 -27.51 25.46
C THR A 2 33.06 -26.83 25.62
N LEU A 3 32.81 -25.76 24.84
CA LEU A 3 31.48 -25.15 24.78
C LEU A 3 30.47 -26.23 24.34
N PRO A 4 29.33 -26.38 25.03
CA PRO A 4 28.30 -27.33 24.61
C PRO A 4 27.82 -26.97 23.21
N ALA A 5 27.66 -27.97 22.35
CA ALA A 5 27.10 -27.80 21.01
C ALA A 5 25.76 -27.06 21.11
N ALA A 6 25.61 -25.99 20.33
CA ALA A 6 24.36 -25.24 20.27
C ALA A 6 23.22 -26.17 19.85
N PRO A 7 22.07 -26.16 20.54
CA PRO A 7 20.94 -27.01 20.14
C PRO A 7 20.34 -26.54 18.80
N GLU A 8 20.25 -27.43 17.82
CA GLU A 8 19.42 -27.30 16.62
C GLU A 8 17.93 -27.57 16.97
N PRO A 9 16.91 -26.88 16.42
CA PRO A 9 16.90 -25.74 15.49
C PRO A 9 16.35 -24.48 16.22
N PHE A 10 17.20 -23.79 16.97
CA PHE A 10 16.83 -22.54 17.66
C PHE A 10 16.36 -21.42 16.71
N LEU A 11 16.88 -21.39 15.47
CA LEU A 11 16.70 -20.26 14.55
C LEU A 11 15.30 -20.18 13.91
N PRO A 12 14.72 -21.24 13.31
CA PRO A 12 13.38 -21.17 12.71
C PRO A 12 12.29 -20.79 13.71
N GLU A 13 12.37 -21.31 14.95
CA GLU A 13 11.43 -20.93 16.00
C GLU A 13 11.58 -19.47 16.44
N VAL A 14 12.82 -18.97 16.55
CA VAL A 14 13.07 -17.57 16.93
C VAL A 14 12.56 -16.62 15.85
N VAL A 15 12.82 -16.91 14.58
CA VAL A 15 12.31 -16.12 13.44
C VAL A 15 10.79 -16.19 13.38
N GLY A 16 10.21 -17.38 13.55
CA GLY A 16 8.76 -17.56 13.63
C GLY A 16 8.12 -16.72 14.74
N ARG A 17 8.69 -16.76 15.96
CA ARG A 17 8.23 -15.94 17.10
C ARG A 17 8.38 -14.43 16.84
N ALA A 18 9.46 -14.01 16.20
CA ALA A 18 9.66 -12.61 15.82
C ALA A 18 8.59 -12.16 14.82
N MET A 19 8.29 -12.98 13.82
CA MET A 19 7.24 -12.71 12.84
C MET A 19 5.85 -12.68 13.48
N ASP A 20 5.54 -13.60 14.39
CA ASP A 20 4.25 -13.63 15.09
C ASP A 20 4.01 -12.33 15.88
N ARG A 21 5.04 -11.85 16.58
CA ARG A 21 4.98 -10.59 17.34
C ARG A 21 4.91 -9.36 16.43
N ALA A 22 5.58 -9.40 15.28
CA ALA A 22 5.56 -8.32 14.31
C ALA A 22 4.19 -8.22 13.61
N ALA A 23 3.65 -9.34 13.15
CA ALA A 23 2.34 -9.45 12.50
C ALA A 23 1.16 -9.27 13.47
N GLY A 24 1.38 -9.50 14.77
CA GLY A 24 0.34 -9.41 15.79
C GLY A 24 -0.50 -10.68 15.95
N GLY A 25 0.00 -11.83 15.49
CA GLY A 25 -0.69 -13.11 15.57
C GLY A 25 0.15 -14.27 15.01
N ARG A 26 -0.17 -15.49 15.48
CA ARG A 26 0.38 -16.75 14.96
C ARG A 26 -0.23 -17.08 13.60
N PRO A 27 0.45 -17.86 12.74
CA PRO A 27 -0.16 -18.35 11.52
C PRO A 27 -1.37 -19.24 11.84
N ILE A 28 -2.45 -18.98 11.13
CA ILE A 28 -3.73 -19.68 11.21
C ILE A 28 -3.68 -20.80 10.17
N PRO A 29 -3.63 -22.08 10.56
CA PRO A 29 -3.56 -23.19 9.61
C PRO A 29 -4.91 -23.47 8.94
N GLY A 30 -4.92 -24.36 7.95
CA GLY A 30 -6.16 -24.97 7.46
C GLY A 30 -6.87 -24.21 6.35
N ASN A 31 -6.20 -23.30 5.64
CA ASN A 31 -6.86 -22.45 4.63
C ASN A 31 -6.62 -22.98 3.23
N ARG A 32 -7.65 -22.88 2.39
CA ARG A 32 -7.51 -22.91 0.94
C ARG A 32 -7.35 -21.49 0.44
N VAL A 33 -6.32 -21.25 -0.35
CA VAL A 33 -5.96 -19.90 -0.79
C VAL A 33 -5.78 -19.90 -2.30
N THR A 34 -6.47 -18.96 -2.94
CA THR A 34 -6.34 -18.73 -4.38
C THR A 34 -5.93 -17.28 -4.59
N VAL A 35 -4.78 -17.06 -5.21
CA VAL A 35 -4.38 -15.72 -5.68
C VAL A 35 -5.19 -15.39 -6.93
N LEU A 36 -5.76 -14.19 -6.95
CA LEU A 36 -6.62 -13.70 -8.02
C LEU A 36 -6.02 -12.43 -8.61
N PHE A 37 -6.06 -12.30 -9.94
CA PHE A 37 -5.49 -11.16 -10.66
C PHE A 37 -6.57 -10.33 -11.34
N ASP A 38 -6.52 -9.03 -11.08
CA ASP A 38 -7.35 -8.00 -11.70
C ASP A 38 -8.86 -8.17 -11.45
N GLY A 39 -9.65 -7.16 -11.85
CA GLY A 39 -11.11 -7.21 -11.67
C GLY A 39 -11.80 -8.42 -12.32
N PRO A 40 -11.40 -8.88 -13.52
CA PRO A 40 -12.03 -10.03 -14.18
C PRO A 40 -11.96 -11.36 -13.42
N GLU A 41 -10.94 -11.61 -12.59
CA GLU A 41 -10.89 -12.80 -11.74
C GLU A 41 -11.45 -12.53 -10.33
N VAL A 42 -11.12 -11.37 -9.76
CA VAL A 42 -11.50 -11.03 -8.38
C VAL A 42 -13.00 -10.80 -8.24
N TYR A 43 -13.64 -10.09 -9.17
CA TYR A 43 -15.04 -9.71 -9.02
C TYR A 43 -16.02 -10.89 -9.12
N PRO A 44 -15.88 -11.84 -10.07
CA PRO A 44 -16.68 -13.06 -10.04
C PRO A 44 -16.50 -13.81 -8.72
N ALA A 45 -15.27 -14.00 -8.25
CA ALA A 45 -15.00 -14.70 -6.99
C ALA A 45 -15.66 -14.04 -5.76
N MET A 46 -15.76 -12.70 -5.75
CA MET A 46 -16.51 -11.96 -4.72
C MET A 46 -18.02 -12.10 -4.87
N LEU A 47 -18.55 -11.98 -6.09
CA LEU A 47 -19.98 -12.06 -6.37
C LEU A 47 -20.54 -13.46 -6.11
N ASP A 48 -19.78 -14.51 -6.45
CA ASP A 48 -20.15 -15.90 -6.18
C ASP A 48 -20.27 -16.17 -4.68
N ARG A 49 -19.34 -15.62 -3.88
CA ARG A 49 -19.38 -15.69 -2.41
C ARG A 49 -20.58 -14.93 -1.84
N ILE A 50 -20.86 -13.72 -2.35
CA ILE A 50 -22.06 -12.96 -1.96
C ILE A 50 -23.32 -13.78 -2.26
N ALA A 51 -23.43 -14.38 -3.45
CA ALA A 51 -24.57 -15.20 -3.84
C ALA A 51 -24.70 -16.48 -3.00
N ALA A 52 -23.59 -17.03 -2.50
CA ALA A 52 -23.57 -18.22 -1.66
C ALA A 52 -23.87 -17.95 -0.17
N ALA A 53 -23.95 -16.69 0.25
CA ALA A 53 -24.10 -16.31 1.66
C ALA A 53 -25.37 -16.88 2.32
N ARG A 54 -25.22 -17.38 3.54
CA ARG A 54 -26.29 -18.03 4.32
C ARG A 54 -26.57 -17.38 5.68
N ARG A 55 -25.60 -16.65 6.25
CA ARG A 55 -25.68 -16.09 7.60
C ARG A 55 -25.43 -14.59 7.63
N TRP A 56 -24.37 -14.09 6.99
CA TRP A 56 -24.09 -12.65 6.90
C TRP A 56 -23.08 -12.32 5.81
N ILE A 57 -23.07 -11.05 5.41
CA ILE A 57 -22.08 -10.49 4.48
C ILE A 57 -21.50 -9.22 5.08
N HIS A 58 -20.18 -9.18 5.23
CA HIS A 58 -19.42 -8.03 5.66
C HIS A 58 -18.53 -7.54 4.52
N LEU A 59 -18.81 -6.34 4.03
CA LEU A 59 -18.04 -5.70 2.97
C LEU A 59 -17.41 -4.42 3.50
N ASP A 60 -16.08 -4.35 3.40
CA ASP A 60 -15.29 -3.14 3.61
C ASP A 60 -14.60 -2.75 2.31
N ASN A 61 -14.78 -1.51 1.87
CA ASN A 61 -14.03 -1.03 0.73
C ASN A 61 -13.81 0.48 0.77
N TYR A 62 -12.55 0.88 0.59
CA TYR A 62 -12.17 2.28 0.47
C TYR A 62 -12.96 3.04 -0.61
N ILE A 63 -13.13 2.47 -1.81
CA ILE A 63 -13.88 3.10 -2.90
C ILE A 63 -14.94 2.13 -3.43
N ILE A 64 -16.20 2.58 -3.38
CA ILE A 64 -17.30 1.92 -4.10
C ILE A 64 -17.90 2.94 -5.05
N ARG A 65 -17.67 2.80 -6.36
CA ARG A 65 -18.24 3.69 -7.38
C ARG A 65 -19.74 3.44 -7.54
N SER A 66 -20.50 4.44 -7.95
CA SER A 66 -21.90 4.27 -8.39
C SER A 66 -22.00 4.05 -9.91
N ASP A 67 -21.04 3.31 -10.48
CA ASP A 67 -20.97 2.95 -11.89
C ASP A 67 -21.49 1.51 -12.13
N ALA A 68 -21.34 0.98 -13.35
CA ALA A 68 -21.81 -0.36 -13.69
C ALA A 68 -21.23 -1.45 -12.76
N THR A 69 -19.96 -1.34 -12.38
CA THR A 69 -19.33 -2.30 -11.47
C THR A 69 -19.93 -2.22 -10.08
N GLY A 70 -19.98 -1.02 -9.49
CA GLY A 70 -20.56 -0.87 -8.16
C GLY A 70 -22.05 -1.20 -8.11
N LEU A 71 -22.81 -0.92 -9.18
CA LEU A 71 -24.22 -1.29 -9.30
C LEU A 71 -24.43 -2.80 -9.30
N ARG A 72 -23.58 -3.57 -9.99
CA ARG A 72 -23.62 -5.05 -9.95
C ARG A 72 -23.43 -5.58 -8.53
N PHE A 73 -22.44 -5.05 -7.81
CA PHE A 73 -22.23 -5.43 -6.40
C PHE A 73 -23.41 -5.01 -5.52
N ALA A 74 -23.95 -3.80 -5.72
CA ALA A 74 -25.12 -3.35 -4.97
C ALA A 74 -26.34 -4.25 -5.21
N GLU A 75 -26.56 -4.71 -6.44
CA GLU A 75 -27.67 -5.61 -6.77
C GLU A 75 -27.54 -6.96 -6.09
N ALA A 76 -26.34 -7.56 -6.09
CA ALA A 76 -26.09 -8.82 -5.38
C ALA A 76 -26.30 -8.67 -3.86
N LEU A 77 -25.81 -7.58 -3.27
CA LEU A 77 -26.00 -7.30 -1.84
C LEU A 77 -27.47 -7.00 -1.48
N ILE A 78 -28.19 -6.28 -2.35
CA ILE A 78 -29.63 -6.00 -2.18
C ILE A 78 -30.44 -7.28 -2.23
N GLU A 79 -30.11 -8.20 -3.14
CA GLU A 79 -30.79 -9.48 -3.27
C GLU A 79 -30.62 -10.31 -1.97
N ARG A 80 -29.39 -10.44 -1.46
CA ARG A 80 -29.13 -11.13 -0.18
C ARG A 80 -29.81 -10.46 1.01
N ALA A 81 -29.79 -9.13 1.08
CA ALA A 81 -30.46 -8.38 2.14
C ALA A 81 -31.98 -8.63 2.14
N ARG A 82 -32.60 -8.69 0.95
CA ARG A 82 -34.03 -9.02 0.80
C ARG A 82 -34.34 -10.47 1.13
N ALA A 83 -33.38 -11.38 0.94
CA ALA A 83 -33.47 -12.76 1.41
C ALA A 83 -33.31 -12.91 2.93
N GLY A 84 -33.21 -11.80 3.68
CA GLY A 84 -33.11 -11.79 5.14
C GLY A 84 -31.69 -11.99 5.67
N ILE A 85 -30.67 -12.03 4.80
CA ILE A 85 -29.27 -12.13 5.22
C ILE A 85 -28.79 -10.76 5.72
N PRO A 86 -28.29 -10.63 6.95
CA PRO A 86 -27.59 -9.44 7.42
C PRO A 86 -26.47 -9.01 6.48
N VAL A 87 -26.60 -7.82 5.91
CA VAL A 87 -25.57 -7.19 5.08
C VAL A 87 -25.02 -5.96 5.78
N ARG A 88 -23.70 -5.93 6.01
CA ARG A 88 -22.95 -4.80 6.58
C ARG A 88 -21.98 -4.26 5.53
N VAL A 89 -22.16 -3.00 5.15
CA VAL A 89 -21.29 -2.32 4.18
C VAL A 89 -20.60 -1.15 4.87
N GLN A 90 -19.29 -1.24 4.99
CA GLN A 90 -18.43 -0.16 5.41
C GLN A 90 -17.68 0.42 4.22
N THR A 91 -17.56 1.75 4.19
CA THR A 91 -16.75 2.46 3.21
C THR A 91 -16.08 3.66 3.82
N ASP A 92 -14.97 4.13 3.26
CA ASP A 92 -14.36 5.39 3.68
C ASP A 92 -15.08 6.59 3.04
N TRP A 93 -15.34 7.62 3.84
CA TRP A 93 -16.03 8.82 3.37
C TRP A 93 -15.27 9.54 2.24
N LEU A 94 -13.93 9.59 2.31
CA LEU A 94 -13.11 10.27 1.30
C LEU A 94 -13.08 9.47 0.00
N GLY A 95 -12.85 8.15 0.09
CA GLY A 95 -12.83 7.28 -1.08
C GLY A 95 -14.19 7.21 -1.79
N SER A 96 -15.29 7.27 -1.04
CA SER A 96 -16.66 7.24 -1.58
C SER A 96 -17.32 8.60 -1.75
N LEU A 97 -16.55 9.71 -1.75
CA LEU A 97 -17.07 11.07 -1.90
C LEU A 97 -17.87 11.27 -3.19
N THR A 98 -17.48 10.59 -4.26
CA THR A 98 -18.12 10.69 -5.60
C THR A 98 -19.31 9.76 -5.77
N THR A 99 -19.59 8.89 -4.81
CA THR A 99 -20.64 7.88 -4.89
C THR A 99 -22.00 8.50 -4.60
N ARG A 100 -22.93 8.37 -5.55
CA ARG A 100 -24.25 9.03 -5.47
C ARG A 100 -25.02 8.61 -4.21
N ARG A 101 -25.68 9.57 -3.55
CA ARG A 101 -26.52 9.29 -2.37
C ARG A 101 -27.65 8.28 -2.65
N SER A 102 -28.17 8.26 -3.89
CA SER A 102 -29.19 7.28 -4.31
C SER A 102 -28.68 5.84 -4.30
N PHE A 103 -27.39 5.61 -4.56
CA PHE A 103 -26.75 4.30 -4.47
C PHE A 103 -26.87 3.74 -3.05
N TRP A 104 -26.44 4.51 -2.05
CA TRP A 104 -26.52 4.11 -0.65
C TRP A 104 -27.95 3.97 -0.14
N ARG A 105 -28.87 4.80 -0.66
CA ARG A 105 -30.30 4.72 -0.31
C ARG A 105 -30.92 3.40 -0.76
N ARG A 106 -30.57 2.92 -1.96
CA ARG A 106 -31.07 1.63 -2.48
C ARG A 106 -30.65 0.46 -1.58
N LEU A 107 -29.38 0.42 -1.16
CA LEU A 107 -28.88 -0.59 -0.23
C LEU A 107 -29.64 -0.57 1.10
N ARG A 108 -29.77 0.62 1.72
CA ARG A 108 -30.48 0.75 3.01
C ARG A 108 -31.96 0.39 2.90
N ALA A 109 -32.62 0.78 1.81
CA ALA A 109 -34.03 0.44 1.58
C ALA A 109 -34.26 -1.08 1.40
N ALA A 110 -33.22 -1.84 1.04
CA ALA A 110 -33.27 -3.29 0.95
C ALA A 110 -32.95 -4.02 2.27
N GLY A 111 -32.64 -3.28 3.35
CA GLY A 111 -32.28 -3.84 4.66
C GLY A 111 -30.78 -3.88 4.96
N ALA A 112 -29.91 -3.47 4.03
CA ALA A 112 -28.47 -3.44 4.29
C ALA A 112 -28.08 -2.28 5.23
N SER A 113 -27.19 -2.55 6.18
CA SER A 113 -26.60 -1.52 7.03
C SER A 113 -25.38 -0.92 6.35
N VAL A 114 -25.42 0.38 6.05
CA VAL A 114 -24.34 1.07 5.34
C VAL A 114 -23.76 2.20 6.19
N ARG A 115 -22.47 2.10 6.54
CA ARG A 115 -21.73 3.09 7.34
C ARG A 115 -20.56 3.69 6.56
N ALA A 116 -20.30 4.98 6.82
CA ALA A 116 -19.18 5.70 6.25
C ALA A 116 -18.15 6.00 7.35
N PHE A 117 -16.94 5.51 7.16
CA PHE A 117 -15.81 5.75 8.05
C PHE A 117 -15.28 7.18 7.88
N ASN A 118 -15.08 7.83 9.02
CA ASN A 118 -14.40 9.11 9.18
C ASN A 118 -14.80 10.27 8.21
N PRO A 119 -16.10 10.65 8.15
CA PRO A 119 -16.50 11.92 7.56
C PRO A 119 -15.79 13.08 8.26
N PRO A 120 -15.37 14.14 7.52
CA PRO A 120 -14.54 15.19 8.08
C PRO A 120 -15.29 15.89 9.20
N ARG A 121 -14.64 16.01 10.35
CA ARG A 121 -15.16 16.77 11.48
C ARG A 121 -14.38 18.04 11.64
N LEU A 122 -15.12 19.14 11.73
CA LEU A 122 -14.57 20.46 11.94
C LEU A 122 -13.75 20.58 13.22
N ILE A 123 -13.59 19.61 14.13
CA ILE A 123 -12.81 19.77 15.39
C ILE A 123 -11.67 18.73 15.50
N ARG A 124 -11.50 17.87 14.48
CA ARG A 124 -10.62 16.69 14.56
C ARG A 124 -9.65 16.58 13.37
N LEU A 125 -8.85 17.62 13.12
CA LEU A 125 -7.96 17.68 11.95
C LEU A 125 -7.02 16.49 11.78
N ARG A 126 -6.34 16.09 12.85
CA ARG A 126 -5.39 14.97 12.78
C ARG A 126 -6.11 13.66 12.50
N GLN A 127 -7.25 13.43 13.14
CA GLN A 127 -8.06 12.24 12.90
C GLN A 127 -8.70 12.26 11.50
N ASN A 128 -8.99 13.43 10.93
CA ASN A 128 -9.45 13.56 9.55
C ASN A 128 -8.42 13.07 8.51
N LEU A 129 -7.17 12.80 8.89
CA LEU A 129 -6.17 12.22 7.98
C LEU A 129 -6.18 10.69 7.99
N ILE A 130 -6.73 10.07 9.03
CA ILE A 130 -6.84 8.62 9.15
C ILE A 130 -7.91 8.12 8.18
N ARG A 131 -7.59 7.08 7.41
CA ARG A 131 -8.52 6.49 6.45
C ARG A 131 -8.66 5.00 6.68
N ASP A 132 -9.85 4.49 6.35
CA ASP A 132 -10.06 3.06 6.21
C ASP A 132 -9.73 2.64 4.79
N HIS A 133 -8.51 2.15 4.58
CA HIS A 133 -8.01 1.85 3.25
C HIS A 133 -8.13 0.36 2.91
N ARG A 134 -8.87 -0.41 3.70
CA ARG A 134 -9.09 -1.84 3.47
C ARG A 134 -9.97 -2.11 2.26
N LYS A 135 -9.77 -3.28 1.67
CA LYS A 135 -10.67 -3.90 0.68
C LYS A 135 -10.84 -5.35 1.07
N LEU A 136 -11.99 -5.64 1.68
CA LEU A 136 -12.27 -6.90 2.34
C LEU A 136 -13.74 -7.27 2.12
N LEU A 137 -13.99 -8.48 1.66
CA LEU A 137 -15.28 -9.14 1.72
C LEU A 137 -15.12 -10.34 2.64
N VAL A 138 -16.02 -10.51 3.61
CA VAL A 138 -16.17 -11.73 4.39
C VAL A 138 -17.62 -12.19 4.29
N VAL A 139 -17.81 -13.48 4.04
CA VAL A 139 -19.12 -14.12 3.96
C VAL A 139 -19.19 -15.26 4.96
N ASP A 140 -20.19 -15.19 5.81
CA ASP A 140 -20.49 -16.16 6.87
C ASP A 140 -19.31 -16.43 7.82
N GLY A 141 -18.26 -15.60 7.84
CA GLY A 141 -17.04 -15.85 8.61
C GLY A 141 -16.21 -17.06 8.12
N GLU A 142 -16.57 -17.67 6.98
CA GLU A 142 -15.94 -18.90 6.46
C GLU A 142 -15.17 -18.67 5.16
N THR A 143 -15.59 -17.67 4.37
CA THR A 143 -14.92 -17.30 3.13
C THR A 143 -14.64 -15.81 3.11
N ALA A 144 -13.52 -15.42 2.52
CA ALA A 144 -13.12 -14.03 2.41
C ALA A 144 -12.40 -13.75 1.09
N VAL A 145 -12.46 -12.49 0.66
CA VAL A 145 -11.60 -11.93 -0.39
C VAL A 145 -10.97 -10.66 0.14
N ALA A 146 -9.64 -10.58 0.12
CA ALA A 146 -8.87 -9.41 0.53
C ALA A 146 -7.83 -9.02 -0.53
N GLY A 147 -7.45 -7.75 -0.61
CA GLY A 147 -6.43 -7.32 -1.58
C GLY A 147 -6.40 -5.81 -1.82
N GLY A 148 -5.94 -5.42 -3.02
CA GLY A 148 -5.81 -4.02 -3.42
C GLY A 148 -7.03 -3.41 -4.14
N LEU A 149 -8.01 -4.25 -4.53
CA LEU A 149 -9.07 -3.85 -5.46
C LEU A 149 -10.22 -3.08 -4.81
N CYS A 150 -10.42 -1.86 -5.28
CA CYS A 150 -11.66 -1.14 -5.04
C CYS A 150 -12.79 -1.62 -5.96
N LEU A 151 -14.03 -1.19 -5.73
CA LEU A 151 -15.18 -1.52 -6.59
C LEU A 151 -15.45 -0.38 -7.58
N GLY A 152 -15.01 -0.55 -8.82
CA GLY A 152 -15.19 0.46 -9.87
C GLY A 152 -14.81 -0.04 -11.26
N ASN A 153 -15.33 0.64 -12.28
CA ASN A 153 -15.09 0.31 -13.68
C ASN A 153 -13.61 0.32 -14.05
N GLU A 154 -12.77 1.11 -13.38
CA GLU A 154 -11.33 1.20 -13.60
C GLU A 154 -10.64 -0.15 -13.38
N TRP A 155 -11.03 -0.86 -12.33
CA TRP A 155 -10.55 -2.21 -12.00
C TRP A 155 -11.26 -3.30 -12.80
N ALA A 156 -12.54 -3.14 -13.14
CA ALA A 156 -13.25 -4.09 -14.00
C ALA A 156 -12.67 -4.15 -15.42
N GLY A 157 -12.24 -3.01 -15.94
CA GLY A 157 -11.98 -2.85 -17.36
C GLY A 157 -13.26 -2.97 -18.20
N ALA A 158 -13.08 -2.97 -19.52
CA ALA A 158 -14.05 -3.35 -20.53
C ALA A 158 -13.26 -3.78 -21.78
N PRO A 159 -12.71 -5.00 -21.83
CA PRO A 159 -11.85 -5.45 -22.93
C PRO A 159 -12.51 -5.35 -24.30
N ALA A 160 -13.81 -5.65 -24.39
CA ALA A 160 -14.61 -5.50 -25.62
C ALA A 160 -14.68 -4.05 -26.13
N ALA A 161 -14.47 -3.07 -25.24
CA ALA A 161 -14.39 -1.64 -25.56
C ALA A 161 -12.94 -1.12 -25.56
N GLY A 162 -11.94 -2.01 -25.63
CA GLY A 162 -10.51 -1.66 -25.65
C GLY A 162 -9.96 -1.13 -24.32
N ARG A 163 -10.73 -1.19 -23.23
CA ARG A 163 -10.32 -0.68 -21.91
C ARG A 163 -9.79 -1.81 -21.05
N GLN A 164 -8.49 -1.84 -20.82
CA GLN A 164 -7.89 -2.84 -19.93
C GLN A 164 -8.21 -2.52 -18.45
N PRO A 165 -8.37 -3.53 -17.59
CA PRO A 165 -8.49 -3.33 -16.15
C PRO A 165 -7.19 -2.76 -15.57
N TRP A 166 -7.31 -2.07 -14.44
CA TRP A 166 -6.15 -1.78 -13.59
C TRP A 166 -5.53 -3.09 -13.09
N ARG A 167 -4.18 -3.15 -13.13
CA ARG A 167 -3.44 -4.32 -12.67
C ARG A 167 -3.40 -4.34 -11.13
N ASP A 168 -4.04 -5.31 -10.51
CA ASP A 168 -4.19 -5.38 -9.04
C ASP A 168 -4.34 -6.84 -8.56
N THR A 169 -4.04 -7.14 -7.30
CA THR A 169 -4.02 -8.53 -6.79
C THR A 169 -4.94 -8.68 -5.59
N GLY A 170 -5.74 -9.74 -5.60
CA GLY A 170 -6.55 -10.21 -4.48
C GLY A 170 -6.19 -11.63 -4.07
N VAL A 171 -6.66 -12.04 -2.90
CA VAL A 171 -6.61 -13.41 -2.42
C VAL A 171 -8.00 -13.83 -1.97
N ALA A 172 -8.49 -14.93 -2.52
CA ALA A 172 -9.66 -15.63 -2.01
C ALA A 172 -9.20 -16.66 -0.99
N ILE A 173 -9.88 -16.68 0.16
CA ILE A 173 -9.53 -17.49 1.32
C ILE A 173 -10.80 -18.23 1.75
N ASP A 174 -10.71 -19.55 1.81
CA ASP A 174 -11.74 -20.38 2.43
C ASP A 174 -11.10 -21.10 3.62
N GLY A 175 -11.68 -20.92 4.82
CA GLY A 175 -11.17 -21.55 6.04
C GLY A 175 -10.96 -20.59 7.22
N PRO A 176 -10.22 -21.03 8.26
CA PRO A 176 -10.18 -20.35 9.56
C PRO A 176 -9.68 -18.91 9.55
N ALA A 177 -8.87 -18.50 8.56
CA ALA A 177 -8.41 -17.12 8.43
C ALA A 177 -9.53 -16.15 8.03
N ALA A 178 -10.62 -16.61 7.40
CA ALA A 178 -11.79 -15.78 7.13
C ALA A 178 -12.42 -15.26 8.43
N ALA A 179 -12.47 -16.07 9.49
CA ALA A 179 -12.94 -15.66 10.80
C ALA A 179 -12.08 -14.57 11.45
N ALA A 180 -10.75 -14.62 11.24
CA ALA A 180 -9.85 -13.57 11.72
C ALA A 180 -10.04 -12.25 10.94
N LEU A 181 -10.29 -12.34 9.63
CA LEU A 181 -10.64 -11.20 8.80
C LEU A 181 -11.99 -10.59 9.22
N ASP A 182 -12.95 -11.43 9.61
CA ASP A 182 -14.26 -10.98 10.09
C ASP A 182 -14.14 -10.17 11.39
N ARG A 183 -13.30 -10.64 12.32
CA ARG A 183 -12.97 -9.88 13.53
C ARG A 183 -12.28 -8.56 13.23
N ALA A 184 -11.41 -8.51 12.21
CA ALA A 184 -10.79 -7.26 11.77
C ALA A 184 -11.82 -6.28 11.17
N PHE A 185 -12.82 -6.77 10.44
CA PHE A 185 -13.96 -5.96 10.01
C PHE A 185 -14.74 -5.40 11.22
N ALA A 186 -15.13 -6.28 12.15
CA ALA A 186 -15.91 -5.93 13.34
C ALA A 186 -15.25 -4.84 14.19
N ALA A 187 -13.91 -4.89 14.33
CA ALA A 187 -13.14 -3.92 15.09
C ALA A 187 -13.34 -2.49 14.60
N VAL A 188 -13.36 -2.28 13.28
CA VAL A 188 -13.56 -0.95 12.68
C VAL A 188 -15.05 -0.61 12.54
N TRP A 189 -15.91 -1.61 12.33
CA TRP A 189 -17.36 -1.44 12.33
C TRP A 189 -17.87 -0.77 13.62
N ARG A 190 -17.33 -1.20 14.76
CA ARG A 190 -17.62 -0.61 16.09
C ARG A 190 -17.20 0.86 16.21
N LEU A 191 -16.27 1.35 15.39
CA LEU A 191 -15.85 2.76 15.40
C LEU A 191 -16.86 3.69 14.72
N THR A 192 -17.76 3.12 13.91
CA THR A 192 -18.72 3.88 13.09
C THR A 192 -20.17 3.75 13.58
N GLY A 193 -20.41 3.02 14.68
CA GLY A 193 -21.72 2.84 15.31
C GLY A 193 -21.74 1.66 16.28
N PRO A 194 -22.93 1.14 16.64
CA PRO A 194 -23.04 -0.06 17.49
C PRO A 194 -22.22 -1.25 16.95
N PRO A 195 -21.66 -2.10 17.84
CA PRO A 195 -20.93 -3.29 17.43
C PRO A 195 -21.81 -4.25 16.64
N LEU A 196 -21.19 -5.26 16.01
CA LEU A 196 -21.93 -6.38 15.44
C LEU A 196 -22.53 -7.20 16.59
N GLU A 197 -23.66 -7.86 16.30
CA GLU A 197 -24.21 -8.87 17.20
C GLU A 197 -23.23 -10.05 17.29
N GLU A 198 -23.17 -10.73 18.44
CA GLU A 198 -22.27 -11.88 18.62
C GLU A 198 -22.61 -13.03 17.66
N THR A 199 -23.87 -13.13 17.23
CA THR A 199 -24.35 -14.08 16.22
C THR A 199 -23.86 -13.78 14.80
N GLU A 200 -23.31 -12.58 14.55
CA GLU A 200 -22.69 -12.16 13.29
C GLU A 200 -21.16 -12.32 13.32
N LEU A 201 -20.63 -13.08 14.29
CA LEU A 201 -19.22 -13.43 14.36
C LEU A 201 -19.07 -14.95 14.39
N PRO A 202 -18.10 -15.51 13.65
CA PRO A 202 -17.88 -16.94 13.66
C PRO A 202 -17.23 -17.36 14.99
N ALA A 203 -17.79 -18.39 15.63
CA ALA A 203 -17.13 -19.06 16.76
C ALA A 203 -15.86 -19.78 16.28
N GLU A 204 -16.00 -20.62 15.25
CA GLU A 204 -14.91 -21.31 14.55
C GLU A 204 -15.30 -21.53 13.09
N ALA A 205 -14.31 -21.54 12.18
CA ALA A 205 -14.52 -21.86 10.77
C ALA A 205 -13.79 -23.18 10.41
N PRO A 206 -14.38 -24.04 9.55
CA PRO A 206 -13.81 -25.33 9.22
C PRO A 206 -12.50 -25.19 8.42
N MET A 207 -11.56 -26.12 8.62
CA MET A 207 -10.38 -26.22 7.77
C MET A 207 -10.77 -26.65 6.35
N ARG A 208 -10.26 -25.96 5.33
CA ARG A 208 -10.58 -26.20 3.91
C ARG A 208 -9.35 -26.43 3.01
N GLY A 209 -8.15 -26.31 3.56
CA GLY A 209 -6.88 -26.51 2.85
C GLY A 209 -5.71 -26.65 3.82
N GLU A 210 -4.49 -26.48 3.31
CA GLU A 210 -3.25 -26.74 4.07
C GLU A 210 -2.46 -25.46 4.40
N SER A 211 -2.73 -24.35 3.70
CA SER A 211 -1.97 -23.12 3.85
C SER A 211 -2.19 -22.46 5.20
N ALA A 212 -1.09 -22.00 5.80
CA ALA A 212 -1.09 -21.27 7.06
C ALA A 212 -0.92 -19.76 6.81
N LEU A 213 -1.87 -18.96 7.29
CA LEU A 213 -1.97 -17.53 7.00
C LEU A 213 -1.84 -16.67 8.25
N ARG A 214 -1.13 -15.55 8.15
CA ARG A 214 -1.20 -14.46 9.14
C ARG A 214 -2.04 -13.33 8.57
N VAL A 215 -3.04 -12.90 9.33
CA VAL A 215 -3.82 -11.70 9.04
C VAL A 215 -3.15 -10.53 9.76
N VAL A 216 -2.60 -9.60 8.99
CA VAL A 216 -1.93 -8.40 9.49
C VAL A 216 -2.90 -7.23 9.37
N ALA A 217 -3.62 -6.96 10.46
CA ALA A 217 -4.45 -5.77 10.57
C ALA A 217 -3.58 -4.55 10.91
N GLY A 218 -3.51 -3.60 9.97
CA GLY A 218 -2.93 -2.28 10.19
C GLY A 218 -3.94 -1.37 10.90
N GLU A 219 -3.49 -0.69 11.95
CA GLU A 219 -4.32 0.21 12.75
C GLU A 219 -3.53 1.51 13.02
N PRO A 220 -4.21 2.68 13.10
CA PRO A 220 -3.54 3.95 13.37
C PRO A 220 -2.77 3.92 14.70
N GLY A 221 -1.50 4.31 14.66
CA GLY A 221 -0.62 4.29 15.84
C GLY A 221 -0.05 2.91 16.16
N GLY A 222 -0.51 1.85 15.48
CA GLY A 222 0.15 0.56 15.42
C GLY A 222 1.29 0.57 14.40
N VAL A 223 2.17 -0.44 14.51
CA VAL A 223 3.32 -0.62 13.60
C VAL A 223 3.41 -2.04 13.05
N ARG A 224 2.31 -2.81 13.10
CA ARG A 224 2.32 -4.25 12.74
C ARG A 224 2.68 -4.47 11.27
N ALA A 225 1.97 -3.80 10.35
CA ALA A 225 2.24 -3.89 8.92
C ALA A 225 3.67 -3.46 8.58
N PHE A 226 4.15 -2.36 9.19
CA PHE A 226 5.52 -1.91 9.05
C PHE A 226 6.53 -2.97 9.53
N ARG A 227 6.41 -3.44 10.78
CA ARG A 227 7.37 -4.39 11.39
C ARG A 227 7.36 -5.75 10.70
N ALA A 228 6.19 -6.27 10.33
CA ALA A 228 6.09 -7.54 9.62
C ALA A 228 6.76 -7.44 8.25
N THR A 229 6.56 -6.33 7.54
CA THR A 229 7.22 -6.07 6.25
C THR A 229 8.73 -5.90 6.42
N GLU A 230 9.17 -5.08 7.37
CA GLU A 230 10.60 -4.85 7.65
C GLU A 230 11.31 -6.16 7.99
N LEU A 231 10.75 -6.98 8.87
CA LEU A 231 11.31 -8.28 9.24
C LEU A 231 11.34 -9.26 8.06
N LEU A 232 10.28 -9.26 7.23
CA LEU A 232 10.21 -10.10 6.04
C LEU A 232 11.33 -9.76 5.05
N LEU A 233 11.56 -8.46 4.81
CA LEU A 233 12.59 -8.00 3.87
C LEU A 233 14.00 -8.19 4.43
N ALA A 234 14.20 -7.96 5.73
CA ALA A 234 15.48 -8.16 6.39
C ALA A 234 15.89 -9.64 6.49
N GLY A 235 14.92 -10.56 6.40
CA GLY A 235 15.16 -12.01 6.42
C GLY A 235 15.32 -12.66 5.05
N ALA A 236 15.31 -11.89 3.95
CA ALA A 236 15.43 -12.43 2.60
C ALA A 236 16.83 -13.01 2.35
N ALA A 237 16.90 -14.13 1.63
CA ALA A 237 18.16 -14.83 1.34
C ALA A 237 18.53 -14.84 -0.15
N GLU A 238 17.55 -14.89 -1.06
CA GLU A 238 17.77 -15.05 -2.50
C GLU A 238 17.21 -13.86 -3.30
N ARG A 239 15.98 -13.45 -3.01
CA ARG A 239 15.29 -12.43 -3.81
C ARG A 239 14.15 -11.74 -3.07
N ILE A 240 13.92 -10.49 -3.45
CA ILE A 240 12.82 -9.65 -2.97
C ILE A 240 12.15 -9.01 -4.18
N TRP A 241 10.92 -9.43 -4.51
CA TRP A 241 10.16 -8.81 -5.60
C TRP A 241 8.91 -8.11 -5.07
N ILE A 242 8.82 -6.81 -5.33
CA ILE A 242 7.80 -5.91 -4.80
C ILE A 242 6.99 -5.33 -5.95
N THR A 243 5.68 -5.36 -5.86
CA THR A 243 4.78 -4.57 -6.70
C THR A 243 4.05 -3.57 -5.82
N ASP A 244 4.20 -2.27 -6.07
CA ASP A 244 3.56 -1.24 -5.24
C ASP A 244 3.08 -0.04 -6.06
N ALA A 245 1.83 0.37 -5.82
CA ALA A 245 1.19 1.48 -6.50
C ALA A 245 1.76 2.86 -6.10
N TYR A 246 2.28 3.00 -4.89
CA TYR A 246 2.74 4.27 -4.33
C TYR A 246 4.01 4.05 -3.50
N PHE A 247 5.03 3.51 -4.15
CA PHE A 247 6.30 3.16 -3.52
C PHE A 247 7.01 4.41 -3.00
N VAL A 248 6.92 4.65 -1.69
CA VAL A 248 7.59 5.73 -0.96
C VAL A 248 8.02 5.14 0.38
N ALA A 249 8.94 4.18 0.29
CA ALA A 249 9.28 3.28 1.38
C ALA A 249 9.78 4.08 2.61
N PRO A 250 9.22 3.83 3.82
CA PRO A 250 9.79 4.39 5.04
C PRO A 250 11.23 3.89 5.25
N ARG A 251 12.02 4.65 6.01
CA ARG A 251 13.48 4.44 6.13
C ARG A 251 13.91 3.01 6.43
N GLY A 252 13.23 2.30 7.34
CA GLY A 252 13.59 0.91 7.68
C GLY A 252 13.45 -0.05 6.50
N ILE A 253 12.31 -0.02 5.83
CA ILE A 253 12.06 -0.79 4.60
C ILE A 253 13.03 -0.40 3.49
N TYR A 254 13.25 0.91 3.31
CA TYR A 254 14.17 1.41 2.31
C TYR A 254 15.61 0.91 2.53
N GLN A 255 16.06 0.94 3.79
CA GLN A 255 17.40 0.47 4.17
C GLN A 255 17.55 -1.04 4.00
N ALA A 256 16.54 -1.83 4.38
CA ALA A 256 16.53 -3.28 4.16
C ALA A 256 16.69 -3.64 2.68
N LEU A 257 16.05 -2.90 1.77
CA LEU A 257 16.22 -3.12 0.32
C LEU A 257 17.63 -2.75 -0.18
N LEU A 258 18.23 -1.68 0.35
CA LEU A 258 19.60 -1.31 0.01
C LEU A 258 20.60 -2.35 0.47
N ASP A 259 20.44 -2.86 1.69
CA ASP A 259 21.37 -3.82 2.28
C ASP A 259 21.26 -5.17 1.58
N ALA A 260 20.05 -5.67 1.34
CA ALA A 260 19.84 -6.87 0.55
C ALA A 260 20.48 -6.77 -0.85
N ALA A 261 20.25 -5.67 -1.57
CA ALA A 261 20.84 -5.50 -2.91
C ALA A 261 22.38 -5.43 -2.88
N ARG A 262 22.98 -4.83 -1.85
CA ARG A 262 24.44 -4.79 -1.65
C ARG A 262 25.04 -6.15 -1.32
N GLU A 263 24.27 -7.01 -0.69
CA GLU A 263 24.63 -8.41 -0.42
C GLU A 263 24.46 -9.32 -1.65
N GLY A 264 23.95 -8.78 -2.77
CA GLY A 264 23.77 -9.52 -4.03
C GLY A 264 22.43 -10.24 -4.16
N ILE A 265 21.49 -10.01 -3.23
CA ILE A 265 20.11 -10.51 -3.32
C ILE A 265 19.41 -9.86 -4.52
N ASP A 266 18.63 -10.63 -5.28
CA ASP A 266 17.88 -10.12 -6.43
C ASP A 266 16.66 -9.28 -5.97
N VAL A 267 16.89 -7.98 -5.80
CA VAL A 267 15.84 -7.04 -5.40
C VAL A 267 15.22 -6.37 -6.64
N ARG A 268 13.92 -6.55 -6.81
CA ARG A 268 13.14 -5.97 -7.92
C ARG A 268 11.92 -5.23 -7.42
N VAL A 269 11.70 -4.02 -7.92
CA VAL A 269 10.52 -3.19 -7.60
C VAL A 269 9.78 -2.88 -8.89
N LEU A 270 8.50 -3.22 -8.95
CA LEU A 270 7.57 -2.86 -10.00
C LEU A 270 6.64 -1.75 -9.50
N ALA A 271 6.63 -0.63 -10.21
CA ALA A 271 5.90 0.59 -9.87
C ALA A 271 5.07 1.09 -11.07
N PRO A 272 4.06 1.96 -10.86
CA PRO A 272 3.28 2.49 -11.96
C PRO A 272 4.07 3.45 -12.86
N GLY A 273 4.07 3.20 -14.17
CA GLY A 273 4.53 4.17 -15.17
C GLY A 273 3.52 5.31 -15.41
N LYS A 274 2.23 5.06 -15.17
CA LYS A 274 1.15 6.06 -15.11
C LYS A 274 0.45 5.93 -13.77
N SER A 275 0.15 7.05 -13.10
CA SER A 275 -0.51 7.10 -11.79
C SER A 275 -1.70 8.06 -11.80
N ASP A 276 -2.76 7.67 -11.10
CA ASP A 276 -3.90 8.51 -10.71
C ASP A 276 -3.51 9.63 -9.72
N LEU A 277 -2.36 9.52 -9.05
CA LEU A 277 -1.73 10.54 -8.23
C LEU A 277 -0.35 10.97 -8.79
N PRO A 278 -0.29 11.76 -9.89
CA PRO A 278 0.97 12.13 -10.56
C PRO A 278 1.99 12.84 -9.65
N ARG A 279 1.51 13.52 -8.60
CA ARG A 279 2.38 14.20 -7.63
C ARG A 279 3.15 13.21 -6.76
N VAL A 280 2.49 12.13 -6.34
CA VAL A 280 3.11 11.04 -5.56
C VAL A 280 4.11 10.28 -6.42
N GLN A 281 3.75 9.99 -7.68
CA GLN A 281 4.67 9.35 -8.63
C GLN A 281 5.99 10.11 -8.82
N ARG A 282 5.95 11.45 -8.86
CA ARG A 282 7.17 12.27 -8.93
C ARG A 282 8.03 12.15 -7.68
N LEU A 283 7.43 11.98 -6.51
CA LEU A 283 8.15 11.76 -5.26
C LEU A 283 8.83 10.39 -5.25
N THR A 284 8.10 9.33 -5.64
CA THR A 284 8.63 7.95 -5.78
C THR A 284 9.89 7.89 -6.63
N ARG A 285 9.94 8.64 -7.75
CA ARG A 285 11.12 8.67 -8.63
C ARG A 285 12.37 9.32 -8.01
N VAL A 286 12.23 10.11 -6.95
CA VAL A 286 13.38 10.66 -6.21
C VAL A 286 14.12 9.54 -5.47
N ASP A 287 13.37 8.61 -4.88
CA ASP A 287 13.91 7.52 -4.07
C ASP A 287 14.56 6.42 -4.94
N TYR A 288 14.33 6.41 -6.26
CA TYR A 288 14.92 5.43 -7.16
C TYR A 288 16.44 5.51 -7.25
N TYR A 289 17.03 6.70 -7.10
CA TYR A 289 18.44 6.91 -7.41
C TYR A 289 19.37 6.02 -6.57
N GLU A 290 19.24 6.03 -5.24
CA GLU A 290 20.12 5.25 -4.38
C GLU A 290 19.78 3.75 -4.42
N LEU A 291 18.51 3.37 -4.61
CA LEU A 291 18.11 1.98 -4.83
C LEU A 291 18.77 1.39 -6.08
N LEU A 292 18.67 2.09 -7.22
CA LEU A 292 19.31 1.68 -8.47
C LEU A 292 20.83 1.57 -8.33
N ARG A 293 21.46 2.49 -7.57
CA ARG A 293 22.91 2.44 -7.30
C ARG A 293 23.32 1.27 -6.41
N ALA A 294 22.45 0.82 -5.52
CA ALA A 294 22.70 -0.34 -4.67
C ALA A 294 22.49 -1.67 -5.39
N GLY A 295 21.94 -1.67 -6.61
CA GLY A 295 21.69 -2.87 -7.40
C GLY A 295 20.21 -3.28 -7.49
N VAL A 296 19.30 -2.54 -6.85
CA VAL A 296 17.86 -2.77 -6.98
C VAL A 296 17.43 -2.50 -8.42
N ARG A 297 16.68 -3.41 -9.02
CA ARG A 297 16.13 -3.25 -10.37
C ARG A 297 14.72 -2.70 -10.27
N ILE A 298 14.45 -1.58 -10.94
CA ILE A 298 13.14 -0.91 -10.88
C ILE A 298 12.48 -0.97 -12.25
N PHE A 299 11.20 -1.34 -12.28
CA PHE A 299 10.39 -1.46 -13.48
C PHE A 299 9.17 -0.55 -13.38
N GLU A 300 8.85 0.16 -14.46
CA GLU A 300 7.64 0.98 -14.58
C GLU A 300 6.63 0.33 -15.52
N TRP A 301 5.44 0.03 -15.00
CA TRP A 301 4.33 -0.58 -15.71
C TRP A 301 3.82 0.28 -16.88
N ARG A 302 3.63 -0.33 -18.06
CA ARG A 302 3.12 0.37 -19.27
C ARG A 302 1.60 0.31 -19.47
N GLY A 303 0.89 -0.49 -18.67
CA GLY A 303 -0.57 -0.60 -18.78
C GLY A 303 -1.32 0.63 -18.25
N PRO A 304 -2.65 0.55 -18.10
CA PRO A 304 -3.48 1.70 -17.73
C PRO A 304 -3.13 2.26 -16.34
N MET A 305 -2.98 1.37 -15.36
CA MET A 305 -2.57 1.68 -13.99
C MET A 305 -2.08 0.37 -13.33
N LEU A 306 -1.08 0.49 -12.45
CA LEU A 306 -0.65 -0.56 -11.54
C LEU A 306 -1.09 -0.18 -10.13
N HIS A 307 -1.98 -0.96 -9.54
CA HIS A 307 -2.55 -0.69 -8.23
C HIS A 307 -2.36 -1.84 -7.21
N ALA A 308 -1.60 -2.88 -7.57
CA ALA A 308 -1.23 -3.95 -6.63
C ALA A 308 -0.34 -3.46 -5.47
N LYS A 309 -0.42 -4.15 -4.33
CA LYS A 309 0.47 -4.01 -3.17
C LYS A 309 0.91 -5.40 -2.72
N THR A 310 1.98 -5.90 -3.34
CA THR A 310 2.42 -7.28 -3.15
C THR A 310 3.91 -7.37 -2.94
N ILE A 311 4.31 -8.36 -2.14
CA ILE A 311 5.72 -8.72 -1.93
C ILE A 311 5.81 -10.24 -2.06
N VAL A 312 6.81 -10.72 -2.78
CA VAL A 312 7.27 -12.11 -2.71
C VAL A 312 8.75 -12.14 -2.34
N VAL A 313 9.09 -12.96 -1.34
CA VAL A 313 10.46 -13.14 -0.85
C VAL A 313 10.84 -14.62 -0.99
N ASP A 314 11.99 -14.87 -1.60
CA ASP A 314 12.58 -16.21 -1.76
C ASP A 314 11.65 -17.25 -2.42
N GLY A 315 10.72 -16.78 -3.26
CA GLY A 315 9.75 -17.63 -3.93
C GLY A 315 8.79 -18.39 -2.99
N ARG A 316 8.71 -17.96 -1.72
CA ARG A 316 8.03 -18.71 -0.66
C ARG A 316 7.14 -17.83 0.22
N TRP A 317 7.66 -16.71 0.71
CA TRP A 317 6.86 -15.79 1.49
C TRP A 317 6.09 -14.85 0.58
N ILE A 318 4.79 -14.71 0.82
CA ILE A 318 3.95 -13.75 0.10
C ILE A 318 3.28 -12.78 1.06
N ARG A 319 3.21 -11.52 0.67
CA ARG A 319 2.33 -10.51 1.27
C ARG A 319 1.42 -9.95 0.20
N VAL A 320 0.12 -10.02 0.41
CA VAL A 320 -0.91 -9.44 -0.47
C VAL A 320 -1.93 -8.70 0.39
N GLY A 321 -2.27 -7.47 0.03
CA GLY A 321 -3.25 -6.72 0.80
C GLY A 321 -3.49 -5.32 0.30
N SER A 322 -3.95 -4.46 1.20
CA SER A 322 -4.31 -3.08 0.90
C SER A 322 -3.19 -2.06 1.18
N SER A 323 -2.19 -2.46 1.98
CA SER A 323 -1.13 -1.57 2.45
C SER A 323 -0.08 -1.26 1.38
N ASN A 324 0.01 0.00 0.96
CA ASN A 324 1.15 0.45 0.16
C ASN A 324 2.41 0.60 1.02
N LEU A 325 3.58 0.56 0.38
CA LEU A 325 4.87 0.84 1.00
C LEU A 325 5.11 2.34 1.17
N ASN A 326 4.26 2.98 1.97
CA ASN A 326 4.41 4.37 2.40
C ASN A 326 3.98 4.57 3.85
N VAL A 327 4.40 5.70 4.43
CA VAL A 327 4.16 6.03 5.86
C VAL A 327 2.66 6.03 6.20
N SER A 328 1.80 6.55 5.32
CA SER A 328 0.37 6.63 5.60
C SER A 328 -0.29 5.26 5.70
N SER A 329 -0.01 4.35 4.76
CA SER A 329 -0.55 2.99 4.79
C SER A 329 0.03 2.19 5.96
N LEU A 330 1.36 2.22 6.17
CA LEU A 330 1.99 1.32 7.13
C LEU A 330 1.84 1.71 8.61
N LEU A 331 1.52 2.97 8.91
CA LEU A 331 1.52 3.50 10.29
C LEU A 331 0.25 4.28 10.69
N ALA A 332 -0.53 4.79 9.72
CA ALA A 332 -1.58 5.77 10.02
C ALA A 332 -3.00 5.34 9.61
N ASN A 333 -3.15 4.52 8.57
CA ASN A 333 -4.44 4.06 8.09
C ASN A 333 -4.83 2.71 8.67
N TYR A 334 -6.13 2.41 8.61
CA TYR A 334 -6.56 1.02 8.71
C TYR A 334 -6.25 0.31 7.40
N GLU A 335 -5.56 -0.81 7.49
CA GLU A 335 -5.15 -1.64 6.36
C GLU A 335 -5.32 -3.12 6.71
N ILE A 336 -5.32 -3.99 5.70
CA ILE A 336 -5.40 -5.42 5.89
C ILE A 336 -4.47 -6.12 4.89
N ASP A 337 -3.54 -6.91 5.41
CA ASP A 337 -2.65 -7.72 4.59
C ASP A 337 -2.68 -9.18 5.02
N ILE A 338 -2.48 -10.06 4.04
CA ILE A 338 -2.33 -11.49 4.21
C ILE A 338 -0.87 -11.83 4.00
N LEU A 339 -0.26 -12.44 5.01
CA LEU A 339 1.11 -12.94 4.96
C LEU A 339 1.08 -14.47 5.03
N ALA A 340 1.71 -15.14 4.07
CA ALA A 340 1.81 -16.60 4.03
C ALA A 340 3.25 -17.05 3.79
N ASP A 341 3.59 -18.18 4.38
CA ASP A 341 4.82 -18.91 4.12
C ASP A 341 4.47 -20.17 3.33
N ASP A 342 4.34 -20.04 2.00
CA ASP A 342 3.77 -21.08 1.14
C ASP A 342 4.47 -21.06 -0.23
N PRO A 343 5.33 -22.06 -0.53
CA PRO A 343 6.04 -22.14 -1.81
C PRO A 343 5.13 -22.16 -3.03
N GLY A 344 3.94 -22.77 -2.93
CA GLY A 344 2.99 -22.83 -4.05
C GLY A 344 2.45 -21.44 -4.38
N LEU A 345 2.05 -20.70 -3.35
CA LEU A 345 1.60 -19.30 -3.52
C LEU A 345 2.75 -18.39 -3.97
N GLY A 346 3.97 -18.60 -3.46
CA GLY A 346 5.17 -17.88 -3.87
C GLY A 346 5.47 -18.04 -5.36
N GLN A 347 5.41 -19.26 -5.89
CA GLN A 347 5.59 -19.52 -7.32
C GLN A 347 4.52 -18.83 -8.19
N VAL A 348 3.26 -18.85 -7.78
CA VAL A 348 2.16 -18.15 -8.47
C VAL A 348 2.44 -16.65 -8.53
N MET A 349 2.88 -16.05 -7.42
CA MET A 349 3.20 -14.63 -7.32
C MET A 349 4.43 -14.25 -8.15
N GLU A 350 5.49 -15.07 -8.15
CA GLU A 350 6.65 -14.87 -9.00
C GLU A 350 6.30 -14.95 -10.49
N ALA A 351 5.48 -15.93 -10.87
CA ALA A 351 5.03 -16.07 -12.26
C ALA A 351 4.26 -14.84 -12.72
N GLN A 352 3.38 -14.31 -11.87
CA GLN A 352 2.69 -13.05 -12.16
C GLN A 352 3.65 -11.87 -12.25
N PHE A 353 4.61 -11.75 -11.32
CA PHE A 353 5.57 -10.66 -11.34
C PHE A 353 6.40 -10.63 -12.64
N ARG A 354 6.82 -11.80 -13.13
CA ARG A 354 7.51 -11.92 -14.43
C ARG A 354 6.62 -11.45 -15.58
N ARG A 355 5.35 -11.90 -15.63
CA ARG A 355 4.37 -11.41 -16.62
C ARG A 355 4.19 -9.89 -16.57
N ASP A 356 4.23 -9.33 -15.36
CA ASP A 356 4.06 -7.89 -15.19
C ASP A 356 5.30 -7.11 -15.67
N ILE A 357 6.51 -7.64 -15.44
CA ILE A 357 7.76 -7.06 -15.96
C ILE A 357 7.81 -7.09 -17.50
N ASP A 358 7.32 -8.14 -18.14
CA ASP A 358 7.29 -8.23 -19.62
C ASP A 358 6.52 -7.08 -20.27
N ARG A 359 5.59 -6.47 -19.51
CA ARG A 359 4.79 -5.31 -19.91
C ARG A 359 5.28 -4.01 -19.28
N SER A 360 6.53 -3.96 -18.82
CA SER A 360 7.11 -2.84 -18.10
C SER A 360 8.39 -2.33 -18.77
N VAL A 361 8.90 -1.19 -18.28
CA VAL A 361 10.20 -0.63 -18.66
C VAL A 361 11.12 -0.64 -17.48
N GLU A 362 12.29 -1.24 -17.64
CA GLU A 362 13.35 -1.11 -16.65
C GLU A 362 13.86 0.33 -16.60
N VAL A 363 13.84 0.93 -15.41
CA VAL A 363 14.41 2.24 -15.15
C VAL A 363 15.92 2.10 -15.06
N ARG A 364 16.62 2.86 -15.89
CA ARG A 364 18.09 2.90 -15.90
C ARG A 364 18.58 4.25 -15.43
N LEU A 365 19.64 4.25 -14.63
CA LEU A 365 20.37 5.47 -14.31
C LEU A 365 20.90 6.05 -15.63
N ARG A 366 20.45 7.26 -15.99
CA ARG A 366 21.10 8.02 -17.06
C ARG A 366 22.45 8.47 -16.53
N GLU A 367 23.52 8.01 -17.17
CA GLU A 367 24.83 8.64 -16.98
C GLU A 367 24.71 10.14 -17.32
N PRO A 368 25.22 11.05 -16.46
CA PRO A 368 25.19 12.48 -16.74
C PRO A 368 25.81 12.76 -18.12
N ALA A 369 25.09 13.54 -18.95
CA ALA A 369 25.53 13.90 -20.30
C ALA A 369 26.88 14.65 -20.34
N GLU A 370 27.34 15.18 -19.20
CA GLU A 370 28.64 15.84 -19.04
C GLU A 370 29.83 14.93 -19.31
N GLY A 371 29.69 13.61 -19.16
CA GLY A 371 30.74 12.63 -19.52
C GLY A 371 30.95 12.50 -21.04
N ARG A 372 29.92 12.74 -21.85
CA ARG A 372 30.00 12.66 -23.32
C ARG A 372 30.57 13.91 -23.97
N ARG A 373 30.32 15.10 -23.40
CA ARG A 373 30.95 16.35 -23.86
C ARG A 373 32.41 16.44 -23.45
N HIS A 374 32.75 16.10 -22.20
CA HIS A 374 34.16 16.08 -21.78
C HIS A 374 34.97 15.05 -22.55
N ARG A 375 34.43 13.85 -22.81
CA ARG A 375 35.15 12.83 -23.57
C ARG A 375 35.39 13.24 -25.03
N ARG A 376 34.42 13.86 -25.71
CA ARG A 376 34.63 14.37 -27.09
C ARG A 376 35.55 15.59 -27.16
N VAL A 377 35.54 16.45 -26.13
CA VAL A 377 36.45 17.61 -26.05
C VAL A 377 37.86 17.14 -25.67
N LEU A 378 38.01 16.14 -24.80
CA LEU A 378 39.29 15.50 -24.48
C LEU A 378 39.85 14.74 -25.69
N GLU A 379 39.03 14.01 -26.45
CA GLU A 379 39.42 13.32 -27.70
C GLU A 379 39.73 14.31 -28.85
N ALA A 380 39.16 15.52 -28.83
CA ALA A 380 39.46 16.59 -29.81
C ALA A 380 40.62 17.51 -29.40
N LEU A 381 41.01 17.51 -28.13
CA LEU A 381 42.11 18.30 -27.56
C LEU A 381 43.33 17.43 -27.18
N THR A 382 43.33 16.13 -27.49
CA THR A 382 44.51 15.28 -27.32
C THR A 382 45.39 15.37 -28.56
N PRO A 383 46.60 15.97 -28.50
CA PRO A 383 47.60 15.77 -29.53
C PRO A 383 48.09 14.31 -29.47
N ALA A 384 48.73 13.85 -30.54
CA ALA A 384 49.44 12.57 -30.59
C ALA A 384 50.37 12.40 -29.36
N PRO A 385 50.57 11.16 -28.88
CA PRO A 385 51.15 10.92 -27.56
C PRO A 385 52.62 11.34 -27.52
N GLU A 386 52.92 12.41 -26.78
CA GLU A 386 54.25 12.64 -26.23
C GLU A 386 54.36 11.95 -24.87
N ALA A 387 55.48 11.25 -24.70
CA ALA A 387 55.83 10.47 -23.53
C ALA A 387 56.06 11.35 -22.30
N ASP A 388 55.84 10.74 -21.13
CA ASP A 388 56.13 11.24 -19.79
C ASP A 388 55.33 12.45 -19.27
N ALA A 389 54.11 12.16 -18.79
CA ALA A 389 53.53 12.91 -17.68
C ALA A 389 52.90 11.94 -16.65
N PRO A 390 53.14 12.12 -15.33
CA PRO A 390 52.68 11.18 -14.33
C PRO A 390 51.14 11.17 -14.24
N SER A 391 50.57 9.96 -14.18
CA SER A 391 49.15 9.70 -14.06
C SER A 391 48.58 10.24 -12.74
N HIS A 392 47.85 11.35 -12.77
CA HIS A 392 47.08 11.79 -11.61
C HIS A 392 45.85 10.90 -11.43
N HIS A 393 45.95 9.91 -10.55
CA HIS A 393 44.82 9.13 -10.09
C HIS A 393 44.04 9.95 -9.06
N PRO A 394 42.80 10.39 -9.35
CA PRO A 394 42.04 11.22 -8.42
C PRO A 394 41.80 10.45 -7.13
N SER A 395 42.22 11.05 -6.01
CA SER A 395 42.13 10.46 -4.69
C SER A 395 40.67 10.14 -4.31
N LEU A 396 40.45 9.18 -3.39
CA LEU A 396 39.11 8.87 -2.87
C LEU A 396 38.37 10.11 -2.35
N ARG A 397 39.11 11.10 -1.82
CA ARG A 397 38.56 12.39 -1.40
C ARG A 397 38.06 13.24 -2.57
N GLU A 398 38.78 13.29 -3.68
CA GLU A 398 38.34 14.02 -4.89
C GLU A 398 37.14 13.35 -5.55
N ARG A 399 37.12 12.01 -5.63
CA ARG A 399 35.96 11.26 -6.13
C ARG A 399 34.72 11.49 -5.27
N ARG A 400 34.87 11.48 -3.94
CA ARG A 400 33.78 11.82 -2.99
C ARG A 400 33.35 13.27 -3.12
N ARG A 401 34.26 14.24 -3.28
CA ARG A 401 33.90 15.66 -3.48
C ARG A 401 33.15 15.88 -4.78
N ARG A 402 33.61 15.30 -5.90
CA ARG A 402 32.92 15.39 -7.19
C ARG A 402 31.53 14.76 -7.11
N ALA A 403 31.41 13.57 -6.51
CA ALA A 403 30.11 12.93 -6.28
C ALA A 403 29.18 13.78 -5.41
N VAL A 404 29.68 14.42 -4.34
CA VAL A 404 28.89 15.29 -3.46
C VAL A 404 28.42 16.56 -4.18
N VAL A 405 29.24 17.14 -5.06
CA VAL A 405 28.89 18.33 -5.85
C VAL A 405 27.85 17.98 -6.92
N THR A 406 28.00 16.86 -7.62
CA THR A 406 27.01 16.39 -8.62
C THR A 406 25.69 15.99 -7.95
N LEU A 407 25.74 15.32 -6.79
CA LEU A 407 24.57 14.98 -5.99
C LEU A 407 23.85 16.25 -5.49
N ARG A 408 24.59 17.26 -5.02
CA ARG A 408 24.02 18.58 -4.66
C ARG A 408 23.37 19.27 -5.86
N ALA A 409 23.98 19.23 -7.04
CA ALA A 409 23.46 19.87 -8.24
C ALA A 409 22.13 19.24 -8.71
N VAL A 410 22.04 17.91 -8.72
CA VAL A 410 20.83 17.16 -9.12
C VAL A 410 19.72 17.26 -8.06
N LEU A 411 20.08 17.16 -6.77
CA LEU A 411 19.13 17.41 -5.68
C LEU A 411 18.62 18.85 -5.68
N SER A 412 19.43 19.82 -6.15
CA SER A 412 19.04 21.23 -6.20
C SER A 412 18.02 21.55 -7.30
N THR A 413 18.01 20.85 -8.43
CA THR A 413 17.10 21.17 -9.55
C THR A 413 15.66 20.80 -9.21
N SER A 414 15.45 19.67 -8.53
CA SER A 414 14.13 19.24 -8.06
C SER A 414 13.70 19.97 -6.77
N ARG A 415 14.64 20.26 -5.85
CA ARG A 415 14.38 21.14 -4.71
C ARG A 415 14.02 22.56 -5.16
N ARG A 416 14.63 23.09 -6.23
CA ARG A 416 14.22 24.39 -6.82
C ARG A 416 12.79 24.35 -7.32
N GLY A 417 12.33 23.27 -7.95
CA GLY A 417 10.93 23.12 -8.36
C GLY A 417 9.97 23.11 -7.18
N LEU A 418 10.29 22.37 -6.12
CA LEU A 418 9.52 22.34 -4.87
C LEU A 418 9.54 23.68 -4.13
N LEU A 419 10.70 24.33 -4.05
CA LEU A 419 10.87 25.65 -3.44
C LEU A 419 10.16 26.74 -4.24
N LEU A 420 10.17 26.66 -5.58
CA LEU A 420 9.43 27.56 -6.44
C LEU A 420 7.92 27.38 -6.25
N GLN A 421 7.44 26.13 -6.14
CA GLN A 421 6.03 25.86 -5.84
C GLN A 421 5.64 26.35 -4.44
N ALA A 422 6.49 26.15 -3.45
CA ALA A 422 6.30 26.69 -2.11
C ALA A 422 6.31 28.22 -2.11
N ALA A 423 7.22 28.85 -2.86
CA ALA A 423 7.30 30.30 -3.01
C ALA A 423 6.08 30.88 -3.73
N VAL A 424 5.59 30.24 -4.79
CA VAL A 424 4.34 30.64 -5.47
C VAL A 424 3.15 30.47 -4.53
N GLY A 425 3.06 29.35 -3.80
CA GLY A 425 2.00 29.13 -2.82
C GLY A 425 2.00 30.17 -1.70
N LEU A 426 3.17 30.44 -1.10
CA LEU A 426 3.35 31.49 -0.10
C LEU A 426 3.07 32.88 -0.67
N GLY A 427 3.46 33.14 -1.92
CA GLY A 427 3.18 34.38 -2.62
C GLY A 427 1.68 34.60 -2.85
N LEU A 428 0.94 33.55 -3.24
CA LEU A 428 -0.52 33.60 -3.38
C LEU A 428 -1.22 33.84 -2.04
N VAL A 429 -0.79 33.15 -0.99
CA VAL A 429 -1.30 33.39 0.38
C VAL A 429 -1.01 34.82 0.81
N GLY A 430 0.22 35.31 0.62
CA GLY A 430 0.59 36.70 0.91
C GLY A 430 -0.23 37.72 0.11
N ALA A 431 -0.46 37.46 -1.18
CA ALA A 431 -1.32 38.29 -2.02
C ALA A 431 -2.77 38.32 -1.50
N LEU A 432 -3.31 37.20 -1.02
CA LEU A 432 -4.64 37.17 -0.39
C LEU A 432 -4.68 38.01 0.90
N PHE A 433 -3.61 37.99 1.71
CA PHE A 433 -3.51 38.85 2.90
C PHE A 433 -3.48 40.34 2.54
N LEU A 434 -2.90 40.72 1.40
CA LEU A 434 -2.86 42.10 0.94
C LEU A 434 -4.16 42.54 0.25
N LEU A 435 -4.76 41.68 -0.57
CA LEU A 435 -5.94 41.99 -1.39
C LEU A 435 -7.25 41.91 -0.60
N VAL A 436 -7.36 40.96 0.34
CA VAL A 436 -8.57 40.73 1.15
C VAL A 436 -8.24 40.58 2.64
N PRO A 437 -7.61 41.58 3.28
CA PRO A 437 -7.06 41.48 4.64
C PRO A 437 -8.12 41.14 5.68
N ARG A 438 -9.34 41.69 5.57
CA ARG A 438 -10.44 41.40 6.50
C ARG A 438 -10.90 39.95 6.43
N VAL A 439 -10.95 39.37 5.22
CA VAL A 439 -11.33 37.97 5.03
C VAL A 439 -10.23 37.06 5.55
N MET A 440 -8.96 37.35 5.25
CA MET A 440 -7.85 36.54 5.75
C MET A 440 -7.70 36.65 7.27
N ALA A 441 -7.87 37.83 7.86
CA ALA A 441 -7.91 38.00 9.31
C ALA A 441 -9.06 37.20 9.94
N ALA A 442 -10.26 37.21 9.34
CA ALA A 442 -11.38 36.41 9.82
C ALA A 442 -11.11 34.90 9.70
N VAL A 443 -10.52 34.44 8.58
CA VAL A 443 -10.13 33.05 8.38
C VAL A 443 -9.07 32.62 9.41
N CYS A 444 -8.04 33.44 9.64
CA CYS A 444 -6.99 33.16 10.64
C CYS A 444 -7.49 33.21 12.08
N ALA A 445 -8.38 34.15 12.41
CA ALA A 445 -9.03 34.23 13.72
C ALA A 445 -9.91 33.00 13.95
N ALA A 446 -10.73 32.63 12.96
CA ALA A 446 -11.55 31.42 13.02
C ALA A 446 -10.69 30.16 13.18
N LEU A 447 -9.63 29.99 12.38
CA LEU A 447 -8.68 28.87 12.49
C LEU A 447 -8.01 28.82 13.86
N SER A 448 -7.57 29.97 14.39
CA SER A 448 -6.87 30.05 15.68
C SER A 448 -7.79 29.74 16.86
N LEU A 449 -8.97 30.38 16.91
CA LEU A 449 -10.00 30.10 17.93
C LEU A 449 -10.43 28.65 17.88
N TRP A 450 -10.55 28.12 16.67
CA TRP A 450 -10.91 26.76 16.46
C TRP A 450 -9.84 25.75 16.91
N LEU A 451 -8.56 25.98 16.57
CA LEU A 451 -7.44 25.16 17.04
C LEU A 451 -7.34 25.19 18.58
N ALA A 452 -7.55 26.35 19.19
CA ALA A 452 -7.60 26.50 20.65
C ALA A 452 -8.74 25.67 21.25
N ALA A 453 -9.94 25.73 20.68
CA ALA A 453 -11.07 24.91 21.12
C ALA A 453 -10.82 23.40 20.95
N ALA A 454 -10.20 22.99 19.84
CA ALA A 454 -9.85 21.59 19.60
C ALA A 454 -8.80 21.08 20.60
N ALA A 455 -7.76 21.87 20.87
CA ALA A 455 -6.73 21.55 21.85
C ALA A 455 -7.29 21.47 23.28
N TRP A 456 -8.17 22.41 23.64
CA TRP A 456 -8.83 22.39 24.94
C TRP A 456 -9.75 21.17 25.10
N ALA A 457 -10.55 20.84 24.08
CA ALA A 457 -11.43 19.67 24.10
C ALA A 457 -10.64 18.36 24.18
N GLU A 458 -9.47 18.27 23.54
CA GLU A 458 -8.57 17.11 23.65
C GLU A 458 -7.93 17.01 25.04
N SER A 459 -7.46 18.13 25.59
CA SER A 459 -6.93 18.19 26.96
C SER A 459 -7.99 17.79 28.00
N ALA A 460 -9.23 18.25 27.85
CA ALA A 460 -10.33 17.92 28.75
C ALA A 460 -10.72 16.43 28.68
N ARG A 461 -10.65 15.80 27.50
CA ARG A 461 -10.88 14.35 27.35
C ARG A 461 -9.83 13.52 28.09
N ARG A 462 -8.54 13.86 27.91
CA ARG A 462 -7.42 13.17 28.56
C ARG A 462 -7.35 13.33 30.08
N ARG A 463 -8.15 14.23 30.67
CA ARG A 463 -8.29 14.37 32.13
C ARG A 463 -9.45 13.56 32.70
N ARG A 464 -10.33 13.03 31.84
CA ARG A 464 -11.51 12.24 32.23
C ARG A 464 -11.29 10.73 32.07
N ASP A 465 -10.28 10.36 31.29
CA ASP A 465 -9.68 9.02 31.25
C ASP A 465 -8.50 8.98 32.22
#